data_AF-A0A3R9VC63-F1
#
_entry.id   AF-A0A3R9VC63-F1
#
_cell.length_a   1.000
_cell.length_b   1.000
_cell.length_c   1.000
_cell.angle_alpha   90.00
_cell.angle_beta   90.00
_cell.angle_gamma   90.00
#
_symmetry.space_group_name_H-M   'P 1'
#
loop_
_entity.id
_entity.type
_entity.pdbx_description
1 polymer ?
#
loop_
_entity_poly.entity_id
_entity_poly.type
_entity_poly.pdbx_seq_one_letter_code
_entity_poly.pdbx_strand_id
1 'polypeptide(L)'
;MSVYDDEEEPEAPAPIADPATGEIRVLEDRCTTCILNPAPTRAPLATGRLKNFTDAARANPDGHVVCHSTLTPAVPRGYPAAMCRGFADAYGLPAAAVEAIEAGFGHLVEVPDPTAAVKT
;
A
#
# COMPACT_ATOMS: atom_id res chain seq x y z
N MET A 1 -37.59 -2.72 20.80
CA MET A 1 -37.27 -2.14 19.48
C MET A 1 -35.76 -2.11 19.39
N SER A 2 -35.23 -2.75 18.36
CA SER A 2 -33.87 -3.25 18.19
C SER A 2 -32.75 -2.25 18.49
N VAL A 3 -31.83 -2.67 19.35
CA VAL A 3 -30.41 -2.33 19.26
C VAL A 3 -29.93 -2.92 17.93
N TYR A 4 -29.84 -2.09 16.90
CA TYR A 4 -28.97 -2.45 15.78
C TYR A 4 -27.62 -1.87 16.17
N ASP A 5 -26.68 -2.77 16.45
CA ASP A 5 -25.26 -2.49 16.49
C ASP A 5 -24.90 -1.59 15.31
N ASP A 6 -24.34 -0.43 15.63
CA ASP A 6 -23.58 0.40 14.70
C ASP A 6 -22.35 -0.45 14.34
N GLU A 7 -22.50 -1.34 13.36
CA GLU A 7 -21.35 -2.04 12.77
C GLU A 7 -20.48 -0.95 12.15
N GLU A 8 -19.50 -0.44 12.91
CA GLU A 8 -18.49 0.51 12.45
C GLU A 8 -17.99 0.01 11.09
N GLU A 9 -18.44 0.65 10.00
CA GLU A 9 -17.92 0.36 8.68
C GLU A 9 -16.40 0.51 8.78
N PRO A 10 -15.61 -0.49 8.33
CA PRO A 10 -14.18 -0.45 8.49
C PRO A 10 -13.66 0.80 7.79
N GLU A 11 -13.25 1.78 8.59
CA GLU A 11 -12.74 3.06 8.12
C GLU A 11 -11.64 2.79 7.10
N ALA A 12 -11.78 3.37 5.91
CA ALA A 12 -10.84 3.15 4.82
C ALA A 12 -9.42 3.50 5.28
N PRO A 13 -8.39 2.77 4.82
CA PRO A 13 -7.02 3.09 5.19
C PRO A 13 -6.70 4.54 4.81
N ALA A 14 -5.79 5.16 5.57
CA ALA A 14 -5.31 6.49 5.25
C ALA A 14 -4.83 6.55 3.78
N PRO A 15 -5.05 7.65 3.06
CA PRO A 15 -4.67 7.73 1.66
C PRO A 15 -3.15 7.69 1.49
N ILE A 16 -2.70 7.07 0.40
CA ILE A 16 -1.27 7.04 0.01
C ILE A 16 -0.74 8.41 -0.43
N ALA A 17 -1.64 9.27 -0.92
CA ALA A 17 -1.33 10.61 -1.40
C ALA A 17 -1.88 11.64 -0.41
N ASP A 18 -1.11 12.69 -0.16
CA ASP A 18 -1.52 13.85 0.61
C ASP A 18 -1.69 15.06 -0.32
N PRO A 19 -2.94 15.48 -0.62
CA PRO A 19 -3.19 16.57 -1.55
C PRO A 19 -2.77 17.95 -1.02
N ALA A 20 -2.57 18.11 0.29
CA ALA A 20 -2.14 19.39 0.86
C ALA A 20 -0.65 19.65 0.58
N THR A 21 0.15 18.60 0.50
CA THR A 21 1.60 18.65 0.30
C THR A 21 2.02 18.21 -1.09
N GLY A 22 1.18 17.45 -1.80
CA GLY A 22 1.51 16.78 -3.05
C GLY A 22 2.33 15.50 -2.84
N GLU A 23 2.52 15.04 -1.60
CA GLU A 23 3.28 13.81 -1.34
C GLU A 23 2.52 12.58 -1.85
N ILE A 24 3.22 11.69 -2.54
CA ILE A 24 2.75 10.37 -2.93
C ILE A 24 3.70 9.34 -2.33
N ARG A 25 3.24 8.61 -1.32
CA ARG A 25 4.10 7.77 -0.48
C ARG A 25 4.32 6.40 -1.12
N VAL A 26 5.57 5.96 -1.14
CA VAL A 26 5.99 4.60 -1.49
C VAL A 26 6.99 4.13 -0.43
N LEU A 27 6.97 2.85 -0.05
CA LEU A 27 8.02 2.34 0.84
C LEU A 27 9.40 2.53 0.21
N GLU A 28 10.42 2.89 0.99
CA GLU A 28 11.80 3.02 0.51
C GLU A 28 12.31 1.70 -0.09
N ASP A 29 11.99 0.58 0.57
CA ASP A 29 12.41 -0.76 0.19
C ASP A 29 11.26 -1.78 0.22
N ARG A 30 11.50 -2.97 -0.34
CA ARG A 30 10.58 -4.10 -0.18
C ARG A 30 10.53 -4.50 1.29
N CYS A 31 9.36 -4.43 1.91
CA CYS A 31 9.17 -4.91 3.28
C CYS A 31 9.54 -6.40 3.42
N THR A 32 9.87 -6.83 4.64
CA THR A 32 10.37 -8.21 4.90
C THR A 32 9.42 -9.30 4.39
N THR A 33 8.11 -9.05 4.48
CA THR A 33 7.02 -9.96 4.07
C THR A 33 6.40 -9.59 2.72
N CYS A 34 7.08 -8.82 1.88
CA CYS A 34 6.57 -8.37 0.59
C CYS A 34 5.98 -9.55 -0.23
N ILE A 35 4.79 -9.35 -0.79
CA ILE A 35 4.06 -10.37 -1.56
C ILE A 35 4.79 -10.79 -2.84
N LEU A 36 5.72 -9.96 -3.33
CA LEU A 36 6.57 -10.22 -4.50
C LEU A 36 8.00 -10.60 -4.10
N ASN A 37 8.28 -10.80 -2.80
CA ASN A 37 9.58 -11.28 -2.35
C ASN A 37 9.77 -12.75 -2.77
N PRO A 38 10.87 -13.10 -3.48
CA PRO A 38 11.18 -14.51 -3.77
C PRO A 38 11.65 -15.28 -2.52
N ALA A 39 12.02 -14.59 -1.44
CA ALA A 39 12.49 -15.20 -0.21
C ALA A 39 11.39 -15.97 0.54
N PRO A 40 11.76 -16.94 1.40
CA PRO A 40 10.83 -17.68 2.24
C PRO A 40 10.01 -16.80 3.21
N THR A 41 10.47 -15.58 3.49
CA THR A 41 9.81 -14.64 4.41
C THR A 41 8.62 -13.92 3.79
N ARG A 42 8.32 -14.12 2.51
CA ARG A 42 7.16 -13.50 1.84
C ARG A 42 5.85 -13.81 2.56
N ALA A 43 4.87 -12.91 2.44
CA ALA A 43 3.54 -13.14 2.98
C ALA A 43 2.97 -14.48 2.46
N PRO A 44 2.44 -15.33 3.35
CA PRO A 44 1.84 -16.59 2.94
C PRO A 44 0.54 -16.31 2.21
N LEU A 45 0.50 -16.63 0.92
CA LEU A 45 -0.69 -16.52 0.08
C LEU A 45 -1.07 -17.91 -0.44
N ALA A 46 -2.38 -18.17 -0.49
CA ALA A 46 -2.89 -19.39 -1.11
C ALA A 46 -2.44 -19.49 -2.58
N THR A 47 -2.33 -20.71 -3.10
CA THR A 47 -1.94 -20.96 -4.50
C THR A 47 -2.82 -20.15 -5.46
N GLY A 48 -2.20 -19.43 -6.39
CA GLY A 48 -2.89 -18.58 -7.36
C GLY A 48 -3.39 -17.24 -6.81
N ARG A 49 -3.46 -17.03 -5.48
CA ARG A 49 -3.95 -15.78 -4.89
C ARG A 49 -3.07 -14.59 -5.26
N LEU A 50 -1.75 -14.75 -5.27
CA LEU A 50 -0.83 -13.69 -5.66
C LEU A 50 -1.11 -13.21 -7.10
N LYS A 51 -1.15 -14.15 -8.05
CA LYS A 51 -1.42 -13.84 -9.46
C LYS A 51 -2.76 -13.13 -9.63
N ASN A 52 -3.82 -13.67 -9.04
CA ASN A 52 -5.15 -13.09 -9.15
C ASN A 52 -5.21 -11.67 -8.54
N PHE A 53 -4.54 -11.48 -7.40
CA PHE A 53 -4.46 -10.18 -6.74
C PHE A 53 -3.69 -9.16 -7.59
N THR A 54 -2.52 -9.53 -8.12
CA THR A 54 -1.74 -8.64 -8.98
C THR A 54 -2.44 -8.34 -10.30
N ASP A 55 -3.12 -9.31 -10.89
CA ASP A 55 -3.88 -9.12 -12.12
C ASP A 55 -5.07 -8.19 -11.91
N ALA A 56 -5.79 -8.34 -10.78
CA ALA A 56 -6.89 -7.45 -10.42
C ALA A 56 -6.41 -6.01 -10.19
N ALA A 57 -5.29 -5.82 -9.48
CA ALA A 57 -4.69 -4.50 -9.29
C ALA A 57 -4.29 -3.88 -10.63
N ARG A 58 -3.73 -4.65 -11.56
CA ARG A 58 -3.26 -4.17 -12.87
C ARG A 58 -4.37 -3.96 -13.91
N ALA A 59 -5.57 -4.48 -13.66
CA ALA A 59 -6.69 -4.31 -14.57
C ALA A 59 -7.19 -2.87 -14.66
N ASN A 60 -6.83 -2.03 -13.68
CA ASN A 60 -7.13 -0.59 -13.65
C ASN A 60 -5.83 0.22 -13.85
N PRO A 61 -5.79 1.22 -14.75
CA PRO A 61 -4.65 2.14 -14.90
C PRO A 61 -4.23 2.84 -13.60
N ASP A 62 -5.16 3.10 -12.68
CA ASP A 62 -4.88 3.71 -11.39
C ASP A 62 -4.66 2.69 -10.26
N GLY A 63 -4.66 1.41 -10.60
CA GLY A 63 -4.51 0.34 -9.66
C GLY A 63 -3.11 0.27 -9.05
N HIS A 64 -3.07 0.20 -7.73
CA HIS A 64 -1.86 0.03 -6.94
C HIS A 64 -2.10 -0.94 -5.79
N VAL A 65 -1.02 -1.33 -5.14
CA VAL A 65 -1.06 -2.11 -3.91
C VAL A 65 -0.55 -1.26 -2.78
N VAL A 66 -1.39 -1.07 -1.75
CA VAL A 66 -0.95 -0.47 -0.48
C VAL A 66 -0.12 -1.49 0.30
N CYS A 67 1.00 -1.07 0.87
CA CYS A 67 1.81 -1.98 1.68
C CYS A 67 1.10 -2.30 2.99
N HIS A 68 0.96 -3.59 3.30
CA HIS A 68 0.32 -4.00 4.55
C HIS A 68 1.13 -3.60 5.79
N SER A 69 2.43 -3.29 5.69
CA SER A 69 3.21 -2.83 6.85
C SER A 69 2.83 -1.43 7.28
N THR A 70 2.17 -0.65 6.42
CA THR A 70 1.61 0.68 6.74
C THR A 70 0.10 0.62 7.01
N LEU A 71 -0.48 -0.57 7.21
CA LEU A 71 -1.89 -0.75 7.52
C LEU A 71 -2.09 -1.34 8.92
N THR A 72 -3.23 -1.04 9.54
CA THR A 72 -3.65 -1.73 10.78
C THR A 72 -3.82 -3.24 10.51
N PRO A 73 -3.35 -4.13 11.40
CA PRO A 73 -2.80 -3.88 12.73
C PRO A 73 -1.27 -3.71 12.81
N ALA A 74 -0.53 -3.66 11.69
CA ALA A 74 0.93 -3.49 11.73
C ALA A 74 1.34 -2.11 12.29
N VAL A 75 0.48 -1.11 12.10
CA VAL A 75 0.62 0.26 12.61
C VAL A 75 -0.69 0.75 13.23
N PRO A 76 -0.67 1.81 14.08
CA PRO A 76 -1.88 2.44 14.59
C PRO A 76 -2.83 2.90 13.49
N ARG A 77 -4.12 3.01 13.82
CA ARG A 77 -5.11 3.61 12.91
C ARG A 77 -4.69 5.03 12.54
N GLY A 78 -4.97 5.43 11.30
CA GLY A 78 -4.59 6.74 10.77
C GLY A 78 -3.11 6.91 10.44
N TYR A 79 -2.27 5.87 10.61
CA TYR A 79 -0.90 5.90 10.11
C TYR A 79 -0.90 6.10 8.58
N PRO A 80 -0.09 7.04 8.02
CA PRO A 80 -0.07 7.29 6.58
C PRO A 80 0.27 6.03 5.79
N ALA A 81 -0.61 5.64 4.87
CA ALA A 81 -0.35 4.49 4.02
C ALA A 81 0.74 4.81 2.98
N ALA A 82 1.42 3.77 2.51
CA ALA A 82 2.36 3.87 1.40
C ALA A 82 2.11 2.79 0.36
N MET A 83 2.42 3.09 -0.90
CA MET A 83 2.46 2.09 -1.96
C MET A 83 3.51 1.01 -1.67
N CYS A 84 3.18 -0.23 -2.01
CA CYS A 84 4.08 -1.36 -1.96
C CYS A 84 5.21 -1.18 -2.97
N ARG A 85 6.44 -0.98 -2.46
CA ARG A 85 7.66 -0.86 -3.28
C ARG A 85 7.77 -1.97 -4.32
N GLY A 86 7.63 -3.23 -3.89
CA GLY A 86 7.77 -4.37 -4.80
C GLY A 86 6.78 -4.36 -5.96
N PHE A 87 5.54 -3.90 -5.73
CA PHE A 87 4.53 -3.78 -6.79
C PHE A 87 4.86 -2.62 -7.72
N ALA A 88 5.21 -1.46 -7.17
CA ALA A 88 5.59 -0.28 -7.94
C ALA A 88 6.82 -0.57 -8.83
N ASP A 89 7.84 -1.27 -8.33
CA ASP A 89 9.01 -1.66 -9.12
C ASP A 89 8.65 -2.61 -10.27
N ALA A 90 7.71 -3.54 -10.04
CA ALA A 90 7.36 -4.57 -11.00
C ALA A 90 6.40 -4.08 -12.10
N TYR A 91 5.55 -3.11 -11.78
CA TYR A 91 4.41 -2.72 -12.63
C TYR A 91 4.29 -1.21 -12.87
N GLY A 92 5.10 -0.38 -12.23
CA GLY A 92 5.04 1.07 -12.33
C GLY A 92 4.09 1.71 -11.32
N LEU A 93 3.98 3.03 -11.42
CA LEU A 93 3.05 3.84 -10.63
C LEU A 93 1.66 3.91 -11.31
N PRO A 94 0.59 4.17 -10.54
CA PRO A 94 -0.72 4.54 -11.08
C PRO A 94 -0.64 5.70 -12.08
N ALA A 95 -1.48 5.67 -13.13
CA ALA A 95 -1.56 6.75 -14.11
C ALA A 95 -1.80 8.12 -13.43
N ALA A 96 -2.76 8.21 -12.50
CA ALA A 96 -3.01 9.44 -11.75
C ALA A 96 -1.79 9.95 -10.96
N ALA A 97 -0.94 9.06 -10.43
CA ALA A 97 0.28 9.47 -9.73
C ALA A 97 1.33 10.02 -10.71
N VAL A 98 1.48 9.39 -11.88
CA VAL A 98 2.36 9.89 -12.96
C VAL A 98 1.89 11.26 -13.43
N GLU A 99 0.60 11.42 -13.72
CA GLU A 99 0.00 12.69 -14.17
C GLU A 99 0.19 13.80 -13.14
N ALA A 100 0.00 13.52 -11.84
CA ALA A 100 0.23 14.49 -10.78
C ALA A 100 1.70 14.94 -10.71
N ILE A 101 2.64 14.02 -10.89
CA ILE A 101 4.08 14.31 -10.91
C ILE A 101 4.44 15.14 -12.15
N GLU A 102 3.98 14.76 -13.33
CA GLU A 102 4.26 15.46 -14.59
C GLU A 102 3.65 16.87 -14.60
N ALA A 103 2.47 17.04 -14.00
CA ALA A 103 1.82 18.34 -13.86
C ALA A 103 2.44 19.23 -12.77
N GLY A 104 3.38 18.72 -11.97
CA GLY A 104 4.04 19.45 -10.88
C GLY A 104 3.18 19.62 -9.62
N PHE A 105 2.08 18.89 -9.50
CA PHE A 105 1.22 18.87 -8.31
C PHE A 105 1.59 17.76 -7.32
N GLY A 106 2.41 16.80 -7.74
CA GLY A 106 2.80 15.64 -6.94
C GLY A 106 4.31 15.39 -6.94
N HIS A 107 4.78 14.72 -5.90
CA HIS A 107 6.14 14.18 -5.84
C HIS A 107 6.16 12.89 -5.02
N LEU A 108 7.01 11.95 -5.42
CA LEU A 108 7.22 10.73 -4.64
C LEU A 108 7.99 11.03 -3.37
N VAL A 109 7.52 10.43 -2.27
CA VAL A 109 8.27 10.36 -1.02
C VAL A 109 8.48 8.91 -0.66
N GLU A 110 9.74 8.54 -0.49
CA GLU A 110 10.12 7.24 0.04
C GLU A 110 9.98 7.27 1.56
N VAL A 111 9.28 6.29 2.13
CA VAL A 111 9.06 6.20 3.59
C VAL A 111 9.61 4.87 4.12
N PRO A 112 10.21 4.86 5.32
CA PRO A 112 10.77 3.64 5.89
C PRO A 112 9.68 2.62 6.20
N ASP A 113 10.04 1.33 6.16
CA ASP A 113 9.14 0.26 6.62
C ASP A 113 9.00 0.36 8.15
N PRO A 114 7.80 0.72 8.68
CA PRO A 114 7.61 0.89 10.12
C PRO A 114 7.77 -0.43 10.89
N THR A 115 7.77 -1.58 10.19
CA THR A 115 7.95 -2.90 10.78
C THR A 115 9.39 -3.42 10.73
N ALA A 116 10.30 -2.71 10.06
CA ALA A 116 11.69 -3.13 9.89
C ALA A 116 12.43 -3.34 11.23
N ALA A 117 12.00 -2.65 12.29
CA ALA A 117 12.63 -2.67 13.60
C ALA A 117 12.04 -3.67 14.61
N VAL A 118 11.00 -4.45 14.27
CA VAL A 118 10.41 -5.46 15.18
C VAL A 118 11.14 -6.80 15.10
N LYS A 119 12.47 -6.77 14.97
CA LYS A 119 13.36 -7.94 15.04
C LYS A 119 14.33 -7.78 16.21
N THR A 120 13.89 -8.19 17.39
CA THR A 120 14.77 -8.61 18.49
C THR A 120 14.38 -10.01 18.91
#